data_AF-A0A1C0BTN2-F1
#
_entry.id   AF-A0A1C0BTN2-F1
#
_cell.length_a   1.000
_cell.length_b   1.000
_cell.length_c   1.000
_cell.angle_alpha   90.00
_cell.angle_beta   90.00
_cell.angle_gamma   90.00
#
_symmetry.space_group_name_H-M   'P 1'
#
loop_
_entity.id
_entity.type
_entity.pdbx_description
1 polymer ?
#
loop_
_entity_poly.entity_id
_entity_poly.type
_entity_poly.pdbx_seq_one_letter_code
_entity_poly.pdbx_strand_id
1 'polypeptide(L)'
;MQESNFIRFAEVIKVKSEKRIVSITVRPLITNCTGSIYFTDLQLQEGDKLTGYTLHTETFLKHSPNPVRFHNGVVRSGDTIIIFNLGETSSGLDCYIYPLQAMEAGSIQLSQGMGSHKVKFDSEAYPGDEFALKASTRECLRNGYPTPKHGFFQYTAATDSKHQVKLQDRKSARVYFEYKEMLKGDLRP
;
A
#
# COMPACT_ATOMS: atom_id res chain seq x y z
N MET A 1 -18.67 -2.02 -23.52
CA MET A 1 -19.18 -2.00 -22.12
C MET A 1 -19.06 -3.44 -21.64
N GLN A 2 -18.01 -3.76 -20.89
CA GLN A 2 -17.82 -5.13 -20.41
C GLN A 2 -18.67 -5.27 -19.15
N GLU A 3 -19.83 -5.91 -19.27
CA GLU A 3 -20.60 -6.31 -18.10
C GLU A 3 -19.78 -7.34 -17.32
N SER A 4 -19.08 -6.88 -16.29
CA SER A 4 -18.52 -7.75 -15.26
C SER A 4 -19.67 -8.22 -14.37
N ASN A 5 -20.54 -9.08 -14.91
CA ASN A 5 -21.61 -9.70 -14.15
C ASN A 5 -20.99 -10.71 -13.17
N PHE A 6 -20.83 -10.29 -11.91
CA PHE A 6 -20.43 -11.18 -10.84
C PHE A 6 -21.61 -12.06 -10.45
N ILE A 7 -21.53 -13.36 -10.78
CA ILE A 7 -22.56 -14.34 -10.45
C ILE A 7 -22.04 -15.19 -9.29
N ARG A 8 -22.82 -15.23 -8.21
CA ARG A 8 -22.49 -15.99 -7.00
C ARG A 8 -23.28 -17.28 -6.95
N PHE A 9 -22.57 -18.37 -6.65
CA PHE A 9 -23.15 -19.66 -6.28
C PHE A 9 -22.80 -19.97 -4.83
N ALA A 10 -23.77 -20.43 -4.05
CA ALA A 10 -23.56 -20.87 -2.68
C ALA A 10 -24.43 -22.10 -2.42
N GLU A 11 -23.84 -23.16 -1.87
CA GLU A 11 -24.52 -24.41 -1.58
C GLU A 11 -24.10 -24.98 -0.24
N VAL A 12 -25.02 -25.70 0.42
CA VAL A 12 -24.80 -26.30 1.73
C VAL A 12 -24.55 -27.80 1.57
N ILE A 13 -23.36 -28.26 1.98
CA ILE A 13 -23.03 -29.69 2.00
C ILE A 13 -23.53 -30.28 3.32
N LYS A 14 -24.61 -31.07 3.25
CA LYS A 14 -25.13 -31.80 4.41
C LYS A 14 -24.33 -33.08 4.63
N VAL A 15 -23.87 -33.30 5.87
CA VAL A 15 -23.26 -34.56 6.30
C VAL A 15 -24.29 -35.45 6.99
N LYS A 16 -24.19 -36.77 6.76
CA LYS A 16 -25.04 -37.76 7.45
C LYS A 16 -24.41 -38.07 8.81
N SER A 17 -25.11 -37.78 9.92
CA SER A 17 -24.67 -37.98 11.34
C SER A 17 -23.40 -37.20 11.73
N GLU A 18 -22.80 -37.46 12.91
CA GLU A 18 -21.56 -36.84 13.44
C GLU A 18 -20.30 -37.20 12.61
N LYS A 19 -20.34 -36.97 11.30
CA LYS A 19 -19.26 -37.22 10.36
C LYS A 19 -18.70 -35.89 9.87
N ARG A 20 -17.38 -35.82 9.73
CA ARG A 20 -16.69 -34.64 9.19
C ARG A 20 -16.35 -34.81 7.71
N ILE A 21 -16.34 -33.70 6.98
CA ILE A 21 -15.78 -33.66 5.62
C ILE A 21 -14.25 -33.72 5.74
N VAL A 22 -13.63 -34.67 5.05
CA VAL A 22 -12.16 -34.86 5.08
C VAL A 22 -11.48 -34.21 3.88
N SER A 23 -12.16 -34.17 2.74
CA SER A 23 -11.68 -33.48 1.54
C SER A 23 -12.86 -33.09 0.64
N ILE A 24 -12.67 -32.05 -0.15
CA ILE A 24 -13.59 -31.64 -1.22
C ILE A 24 -12.77 -31.46 -2.49
N THR A 25 -13.31 -31.94 -3.60
CA THR A 25 -12.79 -31.64 -4.94
C THR A 25 -13.83 -30.80 -5.67
N VAL A 26 -13.46 -29.57 -6.02
CA VAL A 26 -14.31 -28.68 -6.83
C VAL A 26 -13.83 -28.77 -8.29
N ARG A 27 -14.76 -29.01 -9.22
CA ARG A 27 -14.46 -29.11 -10.66
C ARG A 27 -15.35 -28.13 -11.42
N PRO A 28 -14.91 -26.88 -11.64
CA PRO A 28 -15.64 -25.97 -12.50
C PRO A 28 -15.71 -26.54 -13.92
N LEU A 29 -16.91 -26.60 -14.50
CA LEU A 29 -17.13 -27.04 -15.87
C LEU A 29 -17.68 -25.86 -16.66
N ILE A 30 -17.00 -25.54 -17.76
CA ILE A 30 -17.42 -24.50 -18.69
C ILE A 30 -17.78 -25.18 -20.01
N THR A 31 -18.94 -24.85 -20.56
CA THR A 31 -19.37 -25.30 -21.90
C THR A 31 -20.09 -24.17 -22.63
N ASN A 32 -19.95 -24.10 -23.95
CA ASN A 32 -20.61 -23.13 -24.83
C ASN A 32 -20.41 -21.65 -24.43
N CYS A 33 -19.19 -21.23 -24.07
CA CYS A 33 -18.87 -19.83 -23.76
C CYS A 33 -17.90 -19.20 -24.77
N THR A 34 -17.91 -17.87 -24.89
CA THR A 34 -16.88 -17.09 -25.61
C THR A 34 -16.32 -16.02 -24.67
N GLY A 35 -14.99 -15.86 -24.60
CA GLY A 35 -14.31 -14.89 -23.73
C GLY A 35 -13.53 -15.53 -22.57
N SER A 36 -13.09 -14.70 -21.63
CA SER A 36 -12.36 -15.13 -20.43
C SER A 36 -13.30 -15.27 -19.25
N ILE A 37 -13.20 -16.39 -18.53
CA ILE A 37 -13.94 -16.65 -17.28
C ILE A 37 -12.91 -16.74 -16.15
N TYR A 38 -13.15 -15.96 -15.10
CA TYR A 38 -12.35 -15.98 -13.88
C TYR A 38 -13.17 -16.62 -12.77
N PHE A 39 -12.60 -17.62 -12.08
CA PHE A 39 -13.14 -18.15 -10.84
C PHE A 39 -12.36 -17.52 -9.68
N THR A 40 -13.04 -16.76 -8.84
CA THR A 40 -12.43 -16.12 -7.66
C THR A 40 -13.17 -16.55 -6.39
N ASP A 41 -12.51 -16.41 -5.24
CA ASP A 41 -13.15 -16.49 -3.92
C ASP A 41 -13.87 -17.82 -3.61
N LEU A 42 -13.26 -18.96 -3.94
CA LEU A 42 -13.74 -20.27 -3.52
C LEU A 42 -13.55 -20.45 -2.01
N GLN A 43 -14.67 -20.43 -1.27
CA GLN A 43 -14.67 -20.61 0.18
C GLN A 43 -15.49 -21.84 0.59
N LEU A 44 -14.92 -22.68 1.44
CA LEU A 44 -15.62 -23.72 2.19
C LEU A 44 -15.53 -23.38 3.67
N GLN A 45 -16.65 -23.49 4.38
CA GLN A 45 -16.69 -23.20 5.81
C GLN A 45 -17.65 -24.15 6.53
N GLU A 46 -17.32 -24.49 7.78
CA GLU A 46 -18.21 -25.16 8.71
C GLU A 46 -19.19 -24.17 9.35
N GLY A 47 -20.43 -24.61 9.54
CA GLY A 47 -21.51 -23.81 10.12
C GLY A 47 -22.65 -23.51 9.13
N ASP A 48 -23.78 -23.07 9.66
CA ASP A 48 -24.98 -22.68 8.91
C ASP A 48 -24.94 -21.22 8.43
N LYS A 49 -23.91 -20.47 8.85
CA LYS A 49 -23.71 -19.06 8.50
C LYS A 49 -22.42 -18.88 7.71
N LEU A 50 -22.52 -18.19 6.58
CA LEU A 50 -21.37 -17.69 5.84
C LEU A 50 -20.64 -16.64 6.68
N THR A 51 -19.53 -17.00 7.30
CA THR A 51 -18.67 -16.09 8.06
C THR A 51 -17.25 -16.13 7.48
N GLY A 52 -16.92 -15.15 6.64
CA GLY A 52 -15.56 -15.03 6.11
C GLY A 52 -15.45 -14.46 4.71
N TYR A 53 -16.55 -14.07 4.08
CA TYR A 53 -16.46 -13.24 2.88
C TYR A 53 -15.93 -11.86 3.26
N THR A 54 -14.62 -11.68 3.08
CA THR A 54 -14.03 -10.35 3.06
C THR A 54 -14.35 -9.78 1.69
N LEU A 55 -15.03 -8.64 1.63
CA LEU A 55 -15.28 -7.95 0.36
C LEU A 55 -13.97 -7.78 -0.41
N HIS A 56 -14.03 -7.57 -1.73
CA HIS A 56 -12.82 -7.23 -2.46
C HIS A 56 -12.23 -5.93 -1.87
N THR A 57 -10.91 -5.87 -1.64
CA THR A 57 -10.26 -4.74 -0.93
C THR A 57 -10.53 -3.39 -1.60
N GLU A 58 -10.83 -3.38 -2.89
CA GLU A 58 -11.25 -2.20 -3.66
C GLU A 58 -12.51 -1.51 -3.13
N THR A 59 -13.43 -2.25 -2.49
CA THR A 59 -14.65 -1.64 -1.95
C THR A 59 -14.42 -1.01 -0.58
N PHE A 60 -13.27 -1.23 0.06
CA PHE A 60 -12.98 -0.73 1.42
C PHE A 60 -12.39 0.67 1.45
N LEU A 61 -11.82 1.15 0.35
CA LEU A 61 -11.15 2.44 0.27
C LEU A 61 -11.51 3.12 -1.04
N LYS A 62 -11.87 4.41 -0.96
CA LYS A 62 -12.16 5.24 -2.14
C LYS A 62 -11.17 6.39 -2.21
N HIS A 63 -10.81 6.80 -3.41
CA HIS A 63 -10.05 8.03 -3.56
C HIS A 63 -10.92 9.24 -3.16
N SER A 64 -10.34 10.15 -2.38
CA SER A 64 -10.94 11.45 -2.14
C SER A 64 -11.12 12.22 -3.47
N PRO A 65 -12.20 13.00 -3.63
CA PRO A 65 -12.36 13.90 -4.78
C PRO A 65 -11.29 15.01 -4.80
N ASN A 66 -10.61 15.25 -3.67
CA ASN A 66 -9.54 16.23 -3.56
C ASN A 66 -8.38 15.91 -4.52
N PRO A 67 -7.70 16.93 -5.07
CA PRO A 67 -6.51 16.69 -5.89
C PRO A 67 -5.42 16.00 -5.09
N VAL A 68 -4.46 15.40 -5.80
CA VAL A 68 -3.24 14.85 -5.18
C VAL A 68 -2.58 15.95 -4.33
N ARG A 69 -2.08 15.55 -3.16
CA ARG A 69 -1.43 16.44 -2.20
C ARG A 69 0.07 16.36 -2.35
N PHE A 70 0.71 17.52 -2.18
CA PHE A 70 2.14 17.68 -2.35
C PHE A 70 2.72 18.50 -1.20
N HIS A 71 3.86 18.06 -0.68
CA HIS A 71 4.60 18.80 0.34
C HIS A 71 6.09 18.76 0.00
N ASN A 72 6.76 19.90 0.04
CA ASN A 72 8.19 19.99 -0.23
C ASN A 72 8.91 20.79 0.86
N GLY A 73 10.19 20.49 1.03
CA GLY A 73 11.02 21.17 2.00
C GLY A 73 12.50 20.86 1.82
N VAL A 74 13.33 21.46 2.66
CA VAL A 74 14.75 21.16 2.76
C VAL A 74 15.02 20.66 4.17
N VAL A 75 15.54 19.44 4.28
CA VAL A 75 15.95 18.84 5.55
C VAL A 75 17.46 18.96 5.69
N ARG A 76 17.93 19.37 6.88
CA ARG A 76 19.35 19.47 7.23
C ARG A 76 19.66 18.53 8.38
N SER A 77 20.53 17.55 8.16
CA SER A 77 20.88 16.43 9.06
C SER A 77 19.71 15.51 9.44
N GLY A 78 18.60 16.06 9.89
CA GLY A 78 17.36 15.33 10.13
C GLY A 78 16.30 16.25 10.72
N ASP A 79 15.04 15.98 10.40
CA ASP A 79 13.90 16.78 10.87
C ASP A 79 12.62 15.93 10.91
N THR A 80 11.60 16.42 11.61
CA THR A 80 10.27 15.81 11.63
C THR A 80 9.30 16.64 10.79
N ILE A 81 8.79 16.02 9.74
CA ILE A 81 7.84 16.62 8.81
C ILE A 81 6.43 16.21 9.23
N ILE A 82 5.56 17.19 9.42
CA ILE A 82 4.15 16.95 9.75
C ILE A 82 3.34 17.14 8.48
N ILE A 83 2.69 16.07 8.03
CA ILE A 83 1.80 16.05 6.87
C ILE A 83 0.36 15.93 7.38
N PHE A 84 -0.47 16.91 7.01
CA PHE A 84 -1.89 16.90 7.34
C PHE A 84 -2.68 16.19 6.24
N ASN A 85 -3.00 14.92 6.47
CA ASN A 85 -3.87 14.12 5.62
C ASN A 85 -5.32 14.36 6.02
N LEU A 86 -6.06 15.08 5.17
CA LEU A 86 -7.46 15.42 5.40
C LEU A 86 -8.43 14.31 4.94
N GLY A 87 -7.91 13.18 4.45
CA GLY A 87 -8.71 11.99 4.19
C GLY A 87 -9.24 11.35 5.49
N GLU A 88 -10.21 10.45 5.35
CA GLU A 88 -10.82 9.75 6.48
C GLU A 88 -9.96 8.59 7.00
N THR A 89 -8.93 8.21 6.25
CA THR A 89 -8.07 7.07 6.55
C THR A 89 -6.66 7.26 5.98
N SER A 90 -5.77 6.31 6.26
CA SER A 90 -4.40 6.34 5.80
C SER A 90 -4.29 6.17 4.29
N SER A 91 -3.20 6.69 3.72
CA SER A 91 -2.87 6.55 2.30
C SER A 91 -1.40 6.25 2.11
N GLY A 92 -1.03 5.62 0.98
CA GLY A 92 0.37 5.46 0.61
C GLY A 92 1.04 6.81 0.37
N LEU A 93 2.26 6.96 0.88
CA LEU A 93 3.06 8.18 0.72
C LEU A 93 4.24 7.90 -0.20
N ASP A 94 4.26 8.60 -1.33
CA ASP A 94 5.40 8.61 -2.24
C ASP A 94 6.39 9.68 -1.77
N CYS A 95 7.63 9.27 -1.52
CA CYS A 95 8.68 10.13 -0.98
C CYS A 95 9.81 10.27 -2.01
N TYR A 96 10.19 11.50 -2.31
CA TYR A 96 11.29 11.82 -3.21
C TYR A 96 12.34 12.63 -2.44
N ILE A 97 13.60 12.24 -2.58
CA ILE A 97 14.73 12.85 -1.87
C ILE A 97 15.79 13.20 -2.89
N TYR A 98 16.20 14.47 -2.88
CA TYR A 98 17.20 15.04 -3.77
C TYR A 98 18.38 15.52 -2.92
N PRO A 99 19.46 14.73 -2.81
CA PRO A 99 20.65 15.09 -2.05
C PRO A 99 21.27 16.37 -2.61
N LEU A 100 21.64 17.30 -1.72
CA LEU A 100 22.40 18.50 -2.10
C LEU A 100 23.91 18.30 -2.00
N GLN A 101 24.34 17.24 -1.30
CA GLN A 101 25.73 16.93 -0.99
C GLN A 101 25.93 15.41 -1.03
N ALA A 102 27.17 14.98 -1.28
CA ALA A 102 27.52 13.57 -1.20
C ALA A 102 27.31 13.02 0.23
N MET A 103 26.71 11.83 0.33
CA MET A 103 26.43 11.12 1.58
C MET A 103 26.71 9.63 1.44
N GLU A 104 27.13 9.02 2.55
CA GLU A 104 27.45 7.59 2.65
C GLU A 104 26.22 6.71 2.44
N ALA A 105 26.46 5.47 2.01
CA ALA A 105 25.46 4.42 1.92
C ALA A 105 24.71 4.24 3.25
N GLY A 106 23.39 4.12 3.21
CA GLY A 106 22.60 3.93 4.43
C GLY A 106 22.28 5.21 5.23
N SER A 107 22.75 6.37 4.77
CA SER A 107 22.59 7.62 5.49
C SER A 107 21.21 8.26 5.34
N ILE A 108 20.50 7.98 4.24
CA ILE A 108 19.13 8.46 3.98
C ILE A 108 18.12 7.49 4.59
N GLN A 109 17.36 7.97 5.57
CA GLN A 109 16.33 7.22 6.28
C GLN A 109 15.03 8.01 6.40
N LEU A 110 13.91 7.29 6.32
CA LEU A 110 12.58 7.82 6.65
C LEU A 110 11.95 6.92 7.71
N SER A 111 11.11 7.47 8.57
CA SER A 111 10.31 6.69 9.53
C SER A 111 9.08 7.46 9.99
N GLN A 112 8.11 6.73 10.53
CA GLN A 112 6.89 7.27 11.12
C GLN A 112 7.10 7.63 12.59
N GLY A 113 6.40 8.68 13.04
CA GLY A 113 6.28 9.05 14.45
C GLY A 113 7.63 9.04 15.19
N MET A 114 7.73 8.21 16.22
CA MET A 114 8.93 8.01 17.05
C MET A 114 9.96 7.02 16.48
N GLY A 115 10.05 6.90 15.14
CA GLY A 115 11.03 6.04 14.46
C GLY A 115 10.51 4.66 14.02
N SER A 116 9.20 4.43 14.05
CA SER A 116 8.57 3.18 13.59
C SER A 116 8.50 3.12 12.06
N HIS A 117 8.24 1.93 11.49
CA HIS A 117 8.13 1.71 10.04
C HIS A 117 9.29 2.35 9.24
N LYS A 118 10.50 2.19 9.77
CA LYS A 118 11.71 2.77 9.22
C LYS A 118 12.05 2.18 7.86
N VAL A 119 12.63 3.02 7.02
CA VAL A 119 13.28 2.65 5.77
C VAL A 119 14.64 3.30 5.69
N LYS A 120 15.58 2.59 5.07
CA LYS A 120 16.94 3.04 4.79
C LYS A 120 17.28 2.70 3.34
N PHE A 121 17.80 3.66 2.60
CA PHE A 121 18.38 3.40 1.28
C PHE A 121 19.79 2.87 1.42
N ASP A 122 20.12 1.76 0.77
CA ASP A 122 21.45 1.14 0.92
C ASP A 122 22.52 1.76 0.01
N SER A 123 22.12 2.61 -0.93
CA SER A 123 23.04 3.30 -1.84
C SER A 123 23.63 4.57 -1.23
N GLU A 124 24.86 4.89 -1.63
CA GLU A 124 25.43 6.23 -1.51
C GLU A 124 24.63 7.24 -2.33
N ALA A 125 24.68 8.50 -1.92
CA ALA A 125 23.90 9.57 -2.50
C ALA A 125 24.81 10.71 -2.96
N TYR A 126 24.55 11.28 -4.13
CA TYR A 126 25.33 12.37 -4.72
C TYR A 126 24.43 13.54 -5.17
N PRO A 127 24.97 14.77 -5.27
CA PRO A 127 24.21 15.88 -5.86
C PRO A 127 23.71 15.53 -7.26
N GLY A 128 22.42 15.79 -7.51
CA GLY A 128 21.76 15.46 -8.78
C GLY A 128 21.06 14.10 -8.80
N ASP A 129 21.29 13.25 -7.80
CA ASP A 129 20.50 12.03 -7.63
C ASP A 129 19.04 12.36 -7.26
N GLU A 130 18.14 11.50 -7.72
CA GLU A 130 16.77 11.38 -7.22
C GLU A 130 16.59 10.00 -6.59
N PHE A 131 16.24 9.98 -5.31
CA PHE A 131 15.77 8.77 -4.62
C PHE A 131 14.26 8.84 -4.51
N ALA A 132 13.56 7.84 -5.04
CA ALA A 132 12.10 7.75 -4.97
C ALA A 132 11.67 6.48 -4.23
N LEU A 133 10.86 6.64 -3.19
CA LEU A 133 10.19 5.55 -2.47
C LEU A 133 8.69 5.70 -2.68
N LYS A 134 8.15 4.98 -3.67
CA LYS A 134 6.76 5.11 -4.11
C LYS A 134 5.91 4.01 -3.47
N ALA A 135 5.16 4.36 -2.42
CA ALA A 135 4.21 3.45 -1.80
C ALA A 135 3.03 3.10 -2.73
N SER A 136 2.65 4.03 -3.60
CA SER A 136 1.56 3.88 -4.58
C SER A 136 1.76 2.71 -5.54
N THR A 137 3.00 2.50 -5.97
CA THR A 137 3.42 1.54 -7.00
C THR A 137 4.35 0.45 -6.44
N ARG A 138 4.71 0.55 -5.15
CA ARG A 138 5.66 -0.34 -4.47
C ARG A 138 7.05 -0.35 -5.11
N GLU A 139 7.51 0.83 -5.54
CA GLU A 139 8.81 1.00 -6.21
C GLU A 139 9.82 1.73 -5.32
N CYS A 140 11.07 1.27 -5.32
CA CYS A 140 12.19 1.95 -4.69
C CYS A 140 13.24 2.21 -5.77
N LEU A 141 13.44 3.47 -6.13
CA LEU A 141 14.20 3.89 -7.29
C LEU A 141 15.32 4.85 -6.92
N ARG A 142 16.42 4.78 -7.68
CA ARG A 142 17.44 5.81 -7.79
C ARG A 142 17.57 6.20 -9.25
N ASN A 143 17.34 7.47 -9.57
CA ASN A 143 17.39 8.00 -10.93
C ASN A 143 16.52 7.18 -11.92
N GLY A 144 15.34 6.76 -11.47
CA GLY A 144 14.40 5.95 -12.25
C GLY A 144 14.70 4.44 -12.30
N TYR A 145 15.83 3.97 -11.78
CA TYR A 145 16.18 2.54 -11.76
C TYR A 145 15.97 1.92 -10.39
N PRO A 146 15.56 0.64 -10.29
CA PRO A 146 15.42 -0.05 -9.02
C PRO A 146 16.68 0.01 -8.17
N THR A 147 16.53 0.34 -6.88
CA THR A 147 17.63 0.39 -5.92
C THR A 147 17.26 -0.35 -4.62
N PRO A 148 18.20 -1.05 -3.97
CA PRO A 148 17.93 -1.73 -2.72
C PRO A 148 17.61 -0.76 -1.58
N LYS A 149 16.66 -1.19 -0.74
CA LYS A 149 16.33 -0.55 0.54
C LYS A 149 16.10 -1.63 1.59
N HIS A 150 16.33 -1.25 2.85
CA HIS A 150 15.88 -2.02 4.01
C HIS A 150 14.69 -1.34 4.66
N GLY A 151 13.59 -2.07 4.88
CA GLY A 151 12.42 -1.60 5.61
C GLY A 151 11.20 -1.21 4.77
N PHE A 152 10.35 -0.34 5.31
CA PHE A 152 8.94 -0.20 4.90
C PHE A 152 8.69 0.86 3.82
N PHE A 153 7.62 0.69 3.07
CA PHE A 153 7.03 1.81 2.32
C PHE A 153 6.29 2.73 3.28
N GLN A 154 6.31 4.03 2.99
CA GLN A 154 5.72 5.04 3.87
C GLN A 154 4.24 5.23 3.58
N TYR A 155 3.50 5.73 4.57
CA TYR A 155 2.08 6.03 4.46
C TYR A 155 1.77 7.29 5.27
N THR A 156 0.75 8.06 4.90
CA THR A 156 0.22 9.11 5.76
C THR A 156 -0.83 8.50 6.68
N ALA A 157 -0.73 8.69 8.00
CA ALA A 157 -1.87 8.49 8.89
C ALA A 157 -2.98 9.50 8.52
N ALA A 158 -4.23 9.22 8.88
CA ALA A 158 -5.25 10.28 8.87
C ALA A 158 -4.86 11.37 9.88
N THR A 159 -5.31 12.61 9.66
CA THR A 159 -4.95 13.78 10.46
C THR A 159 -3.46 14.16 10.37
N ASP A 160 -2.74 14.21 11.48
CA ASP A 160 -1.37 14.69 11.61
C ASP A 160 -0.36 13.54 11.54
N SER A 161 0.07 13.21 10.32
CA SER A 161 1.09 12.18 10.10
C SER A 161 2.49 12.77 10.30
N LYS A 162 3.29 12.17 11.18
CA LYS A 162 4.64 12.64 11.52
C LYS A 162 5.69 11.76 10.86
N HIS A 163 6.60 12.38 10.12
CA HIS A 163 7.62 11.69 9.33
C HIS A 163 9.00 12.19 9.70
N GLN A 164 9.79 11.35 10.35
CA GLN A 164 11.19 11.64 10.61
C GLN A 164 12.00 11.36 9.36
N VAL A 165 12.66 12.39 8.85
CA VAL A 165 13.69 12.28 7.82
C VAL A 165 15.03 12.38 8.50
N LYS A 166 15.91 11.41 8.28
CA LYS A 166 17.29 11.44 8.77
C LYS A 166 18.25 11.32 7.60
N LEU A 167 19.27 12.16 7.61
CA LEU A 167 20.36 12.24 6.66
C LEU A 167 21.68 12.05 7.40
N GLN A 168 22.79 12.00 6.67
CA GLN A 168 24.12 12.11 7.28
C GLN A 168 24.29 13.46 7.98
N ASP A 169 25.07 13.46 9.07
CA ASP A 169 25.36 14.69 9.83
C ASP A 169 25.96 15.79 8.93
N ARG A 170 25.45 17.01 9.12
CA ARG A 170 25.79 18.23 8.37
C ARG A 170 25.54 18.13 6.86
N LYS A 171 24.67 17.21 6.42
CA LYS A 171 24.23 17.08 5.03
C LYS A 171 22.78 17.53 4.88
N SER A 172 22.43 17.95 3.67
CA SER A 172 21.08 18.44 3.38
C SER A 172 20.49 17.78 2.13
N ALA A 173 19.17 17.65 2.09
CA ALA A 173 18.43 17.20 0.92
C ALA A 173 17.14 17.98 0.77
N ARG A 174 16.74 18.24 -0.48
CA ARG A 174 15.36 18.62 -0.76
C ARG A 174 14.51 17.36 -0.70
N VAL A 175 13.36 17.45 -0.05
CA VAL A 175 12.37 16.38 0.03
C VAL A 175 11.09 16.84 -0.64
N TYR A 176 10.40 15.90 -1.26
CA TYR A 176 9.10 16.08 -1.87
C TYR A 176 8.25 14.85 -1.56
N PHE A 177 7.03 15.08 -1.11
CA PHE A 177 6.08 14.05 -0.73
C PHE A 177 4.81 14.21 -1.53
N GLU A 178 4.29 13.10 -2.01
CA GLU A 178 3.08 13.03 -2.82
C GLU A 178 2.17 11.92 -2.29
N TYR A 179 0.87 12.22 -2.16
CA TYR A 179 -0.12 11.21 -1.83
C TYR A 179 -1.52 11.62 -2.28
N LYS A 180 -2.39 10.62 -2.45
CA LYS A 180 -3.82 10.82 -2.73
C LYS A 180 -4.61 10.49 -1.46
N GLU A 181 -5.33 11.46 -0.91
CA GLU A 181 -6.19 11.24 0.26
C GLU A 181 -7.20 10.12 -0.02
N MET A 182 -7.45 9.29 0.99
CA MET A 182 -8.39 8.16 0.92
C MET A 182 -9.58 8.40 1.84
N LEU A 183 -10.76 8.01 1.38
CA LEU A 183 -12.00 7.93 2.15
C LEU A 183 -12.28 6.48 2.50
N LYS A 184 -13.11 6.26 3.52
CA LYS A 184 -13.64 4.92 3.78
C LYS A 184 -14.52 4.52 2.59
N GLY A 185 -14.42 3.24 2.24
CA GLY A 185 -15.27 2.64 1.24
C GLY A 185 -16.68 2.40 1.74
N ASP A 186 -17.45 1.62 0.99
CA ASP A 186 -18.86 1.40 1.31
C ASP A 186 -19.02 0.65 2.63
N LEU A 187 -20.07 1.03 3.37
CA LEU A 187 -20.48 0.29 4.57
C LEU A 187 -20.80 -1.15 4.17
N ARG A 188 -20.41 -2.10 5.02
CA ARG A 188 -20.77 -3.51 4.82
C ARG A 188 -22.31 -3.59 4.75
N PRO A 189 -22.87 -4.31 3.77
CA PRO A 189 -24.31 -4.56 3.73
C PRO A 189 -24.79 -5.35 4.96
#